data_AF-A0A383CQE5-F1
#
_entry.id   AF-A0A383CQE5-F1
#
_cell.length_a   1.000
_cell.length_b   1.000
_cell.length_c   1.000
_cell.angle_alpha   90.00
_cell.angle_beta   90.00
_cell.angle_gamma   90.00
#
_symmetry.space_group_name_H-M   'P 1'
#
loop_
_entity.id
_entity.type
_entity.pdbx_description
1 polymer ?
#
loop_
_entity_poly.entity_id
_entity_poly.type
_entity_poly.pdbx_seq_one_letter_code
_entity_poly.pdbx_strand_id
1 'polypeptide(L)'
;MKEKKGFVSWEDAGPRKVVDGIEVAPDRVKVYFNLNLDCLSVIDAETNLLYCHAHRVELHNAKFRVQEAGRQRVLRDKRKNVHAYIIGDCHDIGDVSKERYRLVRGKMEKYEICQCDKTIWCEECIPESGEQFRHGYYNPYKHKTFVDDINNTPLLESDRVIIRDKTAIGPLFNIFYVPKPKKKRVAWNKGLRYTFKELRA
;
A
#
# COMPACT_ATOMS: atom_id res chain seq x y z
N MET A 1 -5.96 11.93 -24.78
CA MET A 1 -5.06 10.76 -24.85
C MET A 1 -5.97 9.53 -24.74
N LYS A 2 -5.95 8.57 -25.67
CA LYS A 2 -6.83 7.39 -25.55
C LYS A 2 -6.32 6.48 -24.43
N GLU A 3 -7.19 6.03 -23.55
CA GLU A 3 -6.83 5.11 -22.49
C GLU A 3 -6.28 3.79 -23.05
N LYS A 4 -5.33 3.18 -22.33
CA LYS A 4 -4.74 1.90 -22.75
C LYS A 4 -5.80 0.80 -22.66
N LYS A 5 -5.77 -0.15 -23.61
CA LYS A 5 -6.69 -1.30 -23.63
C LYS A 5 -6.65 -2.06 -22.29
N GLY A 6 -7.83 -2.28 -21.68
CA GLY A 6 -7.97 -2.97 -20.39
C GLY A 6 -7.77 -2.08 -19.16
N PHE A 7 -7.64 -0.76 -19.37
CA PHE A 7 -7.75 0.21 -18.29
C PHE A 7 -9.21 0.36 -17.85
N VAL A 8 -9.43 0.37 -16.53
CA VAL A 8 -10.67 0.64 -15.82
C VAL A 8 -10.31 1.71 -14.80
N SER A 9 -10.82 2.93 -14.97
CA SER A 9 -10.56 4.02 -14.03
C SER A 9 -11.13 3.69 -12.65
N TRP A 10 -10.49 4.19 -11.60
CA TRP A 10 -11.04 4.13 -10.26
C TRP A 10 -12.31 4.99 -10.11
N GLU A 11 -12.45 6.05 -10.91
CA GLU A 11 -13.65 6.91 -10.94
C GLU A 11 -14.88 6.17 -11.48
N ASP A 12 -14.64 5.26 -12.44
CA ASP A 12 -15.66 4.41 -13.05
C ASP A 12 -15.83 3.08 -12.30
N ALA A 13 -15.10 2.88 -11.20
CA ALA A 13 -15.16 1.65 -10.43
C ALA A 13 -16.52 1.57 -9.71
N GLY A 14 -17.44 0.85 -10.34
CA GLY A 14 -18.74 0.55 -9.77
C GLY A 14 -18.65 -0.32 -8.51
N PRO A 15 -19.74 -0.42 -7.75
CA PRO A 15 -19.78 -1.21 -6.52
C PRO A 15 -19.53 -2.69 -6.80
N ARG A 16 -18.95 -3.39 -5.83
CA ARG A 16 -18.61 -4.81 -5.96
C ARG A 16 -19.50 -5.72 -5.14
N LYS A 17 -20.09 -5.20 -4.08
CA LYS A 17 -20.96 -5.94 -3.18
C LYS A 17 -22.06 -5.04 -2.63
N VAL A 18 -23.10 -5.68 -2.12
CA VAL A 18 -24.21 -5.02 -1.43
C VAL A 18 -24.15 -5.43 0.03
N VAL A 19 -23.99 -4.45 0.93
CA VAL A 19 -24.02 -4.65 2.38
C VAL A 19 -25.21 -3.87 2.91
N ASP A 20 -26.15 -4.56 3.55
CA ASP A 20 -27.39 -3.97 4.08
C ASP A 20 -28.18 -3.14 3.06
N GLY A 21 -28.21 -3.59 1.80
CA GLY A 21 -28.87 -2.88 0.69
C GLY A 21 -28.07 -1.73 0.09
N ILE A 22 -26.86 -1.46 0.59
CA ILE A 22 -25.97 -0.40 0.12
C ILE A 22 -24.88 -1.02 -0.76
N GLU A 23 -24.79 -0.53 -1.99
CA GLU A 23 -23.72 -0.83 -2.93
C GLU A 23 -22.39 -0.22 -2.46
N VAL A 24 -21.38 -1.07 -2.24
CA VAL A 24 -20.08 -0.66 -1.70
C VAL A 24 -18.90 -1.25 -2.47
N ALA A 25 -17.76 -0.57 -2.38
CA ALA A 25 -16.47 -1.04 -2.85
C ALA A 25 -15.99 -2.29 -2.07
N PRO A 26 -14.98 -3.02 -2.56
CA PRO A 26 -14.39 -4.14 -1.84
C PRO A 26 -13.76 -3.69 -0.50
N ASP A 27 -14.02 -4.43 0.59
CA ASP A 27 -13.41 -4.13 1.90
C ASP A 27 -11.92 -4.42 1.89
N ARG A 28 -11.50 -5.45 1.17
CA ARG A 28 -10.13 -5.95 1.18
C ARG A 28 -9.62 -6.12 -0.24
N VAL A 29 -8.46 -5.55 -0.50
CA VAL A 29 -7.88 -5.52 -1.86
C VAL A 29 -6.43 -5.95 -1.87
N LYS A 30 -5.99 -6.50 -3.01
CA LYS A 30 -4.59 -6.75 -3.34
C LYS A 30 -4.16 -5.69 -4.35
N VAL A 31 -3.07 -5.01 -4.04
CA VAL A 31 -2.54 -3.94 -4.87
C VAL A 31 -1.16 -4.34 -5.37
N TYR A 32 -0.93 -4.19 -6.67
CA TYR A 32 0.38 -4.35 -7.28
C TYR A 32 0.60 -3.32 -8.39
N PHE A 33 1.86 -3.06 -8.70
CA PHE A 33 2.22 -2.19 -9.82
C PHE A 33 2.15 -2.95 -11.14
N ASN A 34 1.34 -2.46 -12.07
CA ASN A 34 1.19 -3.02 -13.40
C ASN A 34 2.20 -2.39 -14.36
N LEU A 35 3.21 -3.15 -14.79
CA LEU A 35 4.27 -2.64 -15.67
C LEU A 35 3.79 -2.26 -17.09
N ASN A 36 2.67 -2.83 -17.56
CA ASN A 36 2.15 -2.54 -18.90
C ASN A 36 1.30 -1.27 -18.91
N LEU A 37 0.43 -1.15 -17.89
CA LEU A 37 -0.44 0.01 -17.76
C LEU A 37 0.26 1.19 -17.09
N ASP A 38 1.33 0.93 -16.34
CA ASP A 38 2.20 1.92 -15.72
C ASP A 38 1.54 2.65 -14.55
N CYS A 39 0.66 1.93 -13.84
CA CYS A 39 -0.16 2.37 -12.72
C CYS A 39 -0.41 1.20 -11.75
N LEU A 40 -1.17 1.43 -10.68
CA LEU A 40 -1.56 0.38 -9.74
C LEU A 40 -2.77 -0.39 -10.27
N SER A 41 -2.76 -1.71 -10.14
CA SER A 41 -3.96 -2.53 -10.30
C SER A 41 -4.47 -2.93 -8.92
N VAL A 42 -5.75 -2.68 -8.69
CA VAL A 42 -6.47 -3.02 -7.46
C VAL A 42 -7.33 -4.24 -7.74
N ILE A 43 -7.05 -5.33 -7.04
CA ILE A 43 -7.76 -6.60 -7.18
C ILE A 43 -8.60 -6.81 -5.93
N ASP A 44 -9.87 -7.14 -6.11
CA ASP A 44 -10.72 -7.58 -5.02
C ASP A 44 -10.17 -8.89 -4.42
N ALA A 45 -9.88 -8.89 -3.12
CA ALA A 45 -9.27 -10.03 -2.47
C ALA A 45 -10.23 -11.23 -2.33
N GLU A 46 -11.54 -11.00 -2.35
CA GLU A 46 -12.57 -12.04 -2.26
C GLU A 46 -12.73 -12.74 -3.62
N THR A 47 -13.03 -11.96 -4.67
CA THR A 47 -13.29 -12.54 -6.00
C THR A 47 -12.02 -12.82 -6.80
N ASN A 48 -10.88 -12.25 -6.42
CA ASN A 48 -9.62 -12.28 -7.19
C ASN A 48 -9.71 -11.66 -8.59
N LEU A 49 -10.72 -10.81 -8.81
CA LEU A 49 -10.94 -10.11 -10.07
C LEU A 49 -10.42 -8.67 -9.98
N LEU A 50 -10.02 -8.12 -11.13
CA LEU A 50 -9.65 -6.71 -11.23
C LEU A 50 -10.85 -5.85 -10.82
N TYR A 51 -10.63 -4.97 -9.84
CA TYR A 51 -11.59 -3.96 -9.44
C TYR A 51 -11.41 -2.69 -10.28
N CYS A 52 -10.22 -2.08 -10.22
CA CYS A 52 -9.88 -0.90 -11.02
C CYS A 52 -8.35 -0.72 -11.14
N HIS A 53 -7.93 0.31 -11.86
CA HIS A 53 -6.59 0.87 -11.77
C HIS A 53 -6.61 2.26 -11.14
N ALA A 54 -5.54 2.59 -10.43
CA ALA A 54 -5.41 3.84 -9.69
C ALA A 54 -3.95 4.32 -9.67
N HIS A 55 -3.76 5.59 -9.33
CA HIS A 55 -2.43 6.18 -9.15
C HIS A 55 -2.03 6.26 -7.66
N ARG A 56 -3.01 6.22 -6.74
CA ARG A 56 -2.85 6.18 -5.29
C ARG A 56 -3.79 5.15 -4.67
N VAL A 57 -3.28 4.34 -3.75
CA VAL A 57 -4.10 3.46 -2.91
C VAL A 57 -3.62 3.50 -1.47
N GLU A 58 -4.56 3.63 -0.54
CA GLU A 58 -4.34 3.58 0.89
C GLU A 58 -4.98 2.32 1.49
N LEU A 59 -4.16 1.58 2.25
CA LEU A 59 -4.55 0.33 2.88
C LEU A 59 -4.31 0.39 4.39
N HIS A 60 -5.23 -0.16 5.15
CA HIS A 60 -5.06 -0.48 6.56
C HIS A 60 -4.79 -1.98 6.77
N ASN A 61 -4.17 -2.32 7.91
CA ASN A 61 -3.85 -3.70 8.29
C ASN A 61 -3.16 -4.50 7.17
N ALA A 62 -2.24 -3.84 6.48
CA ALA A 62 -1.63 -4.33 5.27
C ALA A 62 -0.61 -5.44 5.54
N LYS A 63 -0.53 -6.39 4.61
CA LYS A 63 0.46 -7.46 4.55
C LYS A 63 1.18 -7.44 3.21
N PHE A 64 2.49 -7.57 3.27
CA PHE A 64 3.36 -7.59 2.11
C PHE A 64 3.57 -9.04 1.69
N ARG A 65 3.14 -9.40 0.47
CA ARG A 65 3.13 -10.78 0.01
C ARG A 65 3.96 -10.92 -1.26
N VAL A 66 4.84 -11.91 -1.25
CA VAL A 66 5.60 -12.37 -2.41
C VAL A 66 5.33 -13.85 -2.58
N GLN A 67 4.83 -14.24 -3.75
CA GLN A 67 4.66 -15.64 -4.11
C GLN A 67 6.00 -16.22 -4.58
N GLU A 68 6.57 -17.14 -3.80
CA GLU A 68 7.90 -17.69 -4.09
C GLU A 68 7.95 -18.39 -5.45
N ALA A 69 6.93 -19.16 -5.82
CA ALA A 69 6.85 -19.79 -7.14
C ALA A 69 6.86 -18.76 -8.29
N GLY A 70 6.22 -17.61 -8.09
CA GLY A 70 6.27 -16.49 -9.04
C GLY A 70 7.65 -15.85 -9.09
N ARG A 71 8.28 -15.61 -7.93
CA ARG A 71 9.65 -15.08 -7.83
C ARG A 71 10.67 -15.98 -8.53
N GLN A 72 10.58 -17.30 -8.32
CA GLN A 72 11.48 -18.27 -8.97
C GLN A 72 11.34 -18.27 -10.50
N ARG A 73 10.13 -18.04 -11.04
CA ARG A 73 9.95 -17.82 -12.48
C ARG A 73 10.64 -16.54 -12.95
N VAL A 74 10.50 -15.42 -12.22
CA VAL A 74 11.21 -14.17 -12.56
C VAL A 74 12.73 -14.34 -12.57
N LEU A 75 13.28 -15.11 -11.63
CA LEU A 75 14.72 -15.38 -11.57
C LEU A 75 15.21 -16.25 -12.72
N ARG A 76 14.45 -17.28 -13.08
CA ARG A 76 14.74 -18.19 -14.19
C ARG A 76 14.65 -17.50 -15.54
N ASP A 77 13.53 -16.81 -15.77
CA ASP A 77 13.18 -16.27 -17.08
C ASP A 77 13.76 -14.86 -17.30
N LYS A 78 14.35 -14.25 -16.24
CA LYS A 78 14.86 -12.87 -16.22
C LYS A 78 13.82 -11.83 -16.65
N ARG A 79 12.52 -12.18 -16.57
CA ARG A 79 11.38 -11.35 -16.97
C ARG A 79 10.50 -11.08 -15.77
N LYS A 80 10.22 -9.79 -15.51
CA LYS A 80 9.34 -9.38 -14.41
C LYS A 80 7.91 -9.80 -14.72
N ASN A 81 7.34 -10.60 -13.83
CA ASN A 81 5.93 -11.00 -13.81
C ASN A 81 5.30 -10.53 -12.50
N VAL A 82 3.97 -10.39 -12.46
CA VAL A 82 3.27 -10.06 -11.22
C VAL A 82 3.32 -11.28 -10.29
N HIS A 83 3.98 -11.12 -9.14
CA HIS A 83 4.10 -12.15 -8.11
C HIS A 83 4.20 -11.57 -6.70
N ALA A 84 4.22 -10.23 -6.61
CA ALA A 84 4.31 -9.50 -5.37
C ALA A 84 3.16 -8.50 -5.32
N TYR A 85 2.48 -8.42 -4.19
CA TYR A 85 1.37 -7.51 -3.96
C TYR A 85 1.27 -7.17 -2.48
N ILE A 86 0.61 -6.07 -2.19
CA ILE A 86 0.28 -5.64 -0.83
C ILE A 86 -1.22 -5.87 -0.66
N ILE A 87 -1.61 -6.58 0.38
CA ILE A 87 -3.01 -6.89 0.66
C ILE A 87 -3.43 -6.27 1.99
N GLY A 88 -4.54 -5.55 2.01
CA GLY A 88 -5.02 -4.86 3.20
C GLY A 88 -6.47 -4.46 3.06
N ASP A 89 -6.99 -3.86 4.12
CA ASP A 89 -8.34 -3.30 4.15
C ASP A 89 -8.30 -1.99 3.36
N CYS A 90 -9.17 -1.86 2.36
CA CYS A 90 -9.21 -0.73 1.45
C CYS A 90 -9.71 0.51 2.20
N HIS A 91 -8.89 1.56 2.27
CA HIS A 91 -9.28 2.81 2.92
C HIS A 91 -9.58 3.92 1.90
N ASP A 92 -8.72 4.08 0.90
CA ASP A 92 -8.89 5.09 -0.15
C ASP A 92 -8.25 4.62 -1.46
N ILE A 93 -8.90 4.94 -2.58
CA ILE A 93 -8.42 4.67 -3.94
C ILE A 93 -8.64 5.94 -4.73
N GLY A 94 -7.61 6.41 -5.42
CA GLY A 94 -7.80 7.52 -6.33
C GLY A 94 -6.55 7.90 -7.07
N ASP A 95 -6.49 9.19 -7.38
CA ASP A 95 -5.33 9.81 -7.97
C ASP A 95 -4.52 10.58 -6.95
N VAL A 96 -3.24 10.78 -7.28
CA VAL A 96 -2.47 11.83 -6.63
C VAL A 96 -2.92 13.16 -7.25
N SER A 97 -4.07 13.66 -6.80
CA SER A 97 -4.62 14.92 -7.30
C SER A 97 -3.64 16.06 -7.06
N LYS A 98 -3.38 16.86 -8.11
CA LYS A 98 -2.60 18.11 -8.02
C LYS A 98 -3.33 19.23 -7.27
N GLU A 99 -4.58 18.98 -6.91
CA GLU A 99 -5.56 19.97 -6.51
C GLU A 99 -6.32 19.44 -5.29
N ARG A 100 -6.42 20.24 -4.24
CA ARG A 100 -7.21 19.93 -3.04
C ARG A 100 -8.38 20.89 -2.89
N TYR A 101 -9.31 20.50 -2.04
CA TYR A 101 -10.48 21.30 -1.70
C TYR A 101 -10.44 21.64 -0.22
N ARG A 102 -10.72 22.90 0.11
CA ARG A 102 -10.90 23.36 1.49
C ARG A 102 -12.26 24.01 1.65
N LEU A 103 -12.87 23.83 2.81
CA LEU A 103 -14.12 24.51 3.13
C LEU A 103 -13.79 25.93 3.63
N VAL A 104 -14.08 26.95 2.83
CA VAL A 104 -13.92 28.35 3.22
C VAL A 104 -15.29 29.00 3.22
N ARG A 105 -15.73 29.44 4.41
CA ARG A 105 -17.05 30.10 4.60
C ARG A 105 -18.22 29.27 4.03
N GLY A 106 -18.19 27.95 4.21
CA GLY A 106 -19.22 27.03 3.72
C GLY A 106 -19.17 26.74 2.22
N LYS A 107 -18.18 27.25 1.48
CA LYS A 107 -17.96 26.96 0.07
C LYS A 107 -16.72 26.08 -0.10
N MET A 108 -16.80 25.14 -1.03
CA MET A 108 -15.65 24.30 -1.41
C MET A 108 -14.74 25.11 -2.34
N GLU A 109 -13.58 25.54 -1.84
CA GLU A 109 -12.56 26.23 -2.64
C GLU A 109 -11.50 25.23 -3.11
N LYS A 110 -11.23 25.23 -4.41
CA LYS A 110 -10.15 24.48 -5.05
C LYS A 110 -8.83 25.24 -4.89
N TYR A 111 -7.77 24.57 -4.46
CA TYR A 111 -6.42 25.12 -4.36
C TYR A 111 -5.36 24.10 -4.83
N GLU A 112 -4.27 24.59 -5.41
CA GLU A 112 -3.12 23.74 -5.75
C GLU A 112 -2.37 23.36 -4.47
N ILE A 113 -1.81 22.13 -4.45
CA ILE A 113 -1.27 21.44 -3.26
C ILE A 113 -0.36 22.31 -2.37
N CYS A 114 0.38 23.29 -2.93
CA CYS A 114 1.24 24.17 -2.16
C CYS A 114 1.70 25.44 -2.91
N GLN A 115 1.94 26.52 -2.17
CA GLN A 115 2.75 27.68 -2.63
C GLN A 115 4.22 27.60 -2.14
N CYS A 116 4.63 26.49 -1.52
CA CYS A 116 5.98 26.31 -1.03
C CYS A 116 6.98 26.18 -2.17
N ASP A 117 8.17 26.75 -1.98
CA ASP A 117 9.26 26.73 -2.95
C ASP A 117 9.84 25.31 -3.08
N LYS A 118 9.15 24.45 -3.84
CA LYS A 118 9.66 23.19 -4.41
C LYS A 118 10.17 22.14 -3.41
N THR A 119 9.76 22.14 -2.14
CA THR A 119 10.17 21.07 -1.24
C THR A 119 9.32 19.83 -1.47
N ILE A 120 9.99 18.76 -1.92
CA ILE A 120 9.44 17.42 -2.15
C ILE A 120 8.86 16.79 -0.86
N TRP A 121 9.08 17.41 0.30
CA TRP A 121 8.86 16.85 1.64
C TRP A 121 7.83 17.62 2.49
N CYS A 122 7.02 18.49 1.89
CA CYS A 122 6.04 19.24 2.66
C CYS A 122 4.90 18.33 3.16
N GLU A 123 4.79 18.16 4.48
CA GLU A 123 3.80 17.26 5.11
C GLU A 123 2.35 17.73 4.90
N GLU A 124 2.12 19.04 4.77
CA GLU A 124 0.80 19.58 4.43
C GLU A 124 0.36 19.14 3.03
N CYS A 125 1.33 18.93 2.15
CA CYS A 125 1.15 18.62 0.73
C CYS A 125 1.05 17.12 0.49
N ILE A 126 2.00 16.41 1.10
CA ILE A 126 2.21 14.98 1.02
C ILE A 126 2.16 14.50 2.47
N PRO A 127 0.98 14.19 3.04
CA PRO A 127 0.90 13.68 4.42
C PRO A 127 1.82 12.47 4.68
N GLU A 128 2.15 11.74 3.62
CA GLU A 128 3.07 10.61 3.59
C GLU A 128 4.54 10.99 3.70
N SER A 129 4.89 12.26 3.60
CA SER A 129 6.25 12.77 3.85
C SER A 129 6.50 13.05 5.33
N GLY A 130 5.48 12.90 6.19
CA GLY A 130 5.64 13.07 7.62
C GLY A 130 6.50 11.99 8.27
N GLU A 131 7.16 12.33 9.37
CA GLU A 131 8.15 11.47 10.06
C GLU A 131 7.61 10.09 10.49
N GLN A 132 6.29 9.96 10.61
CA GLN A 132 5.60 8.71 10.91
C GLN A 132 5.73 7.64 9.81
N PHE A 133 5.98 8.06 8.56
CA PHE A 133 6.11 7.16 7.43
C PHE A 133 7.56 6.79 7.17
N ARG A 134 7.75 5.52 6.86
CA ARG A 134 9.00 4.97 6.29
C ARG A 134 8.75 4.53 4.86
N HIS A 135 9.82 4.29 4.10
CA HIS A 135 9.70 3.87 2.71
C HIS A 135 10.08 2.40 2.54
N GLY A 136 9.31 1.71 1.71
CA GLY A 136 9.55 0.32 1.36
C GLY A 136 9.83 0.16 -0.13
N TYR A 137 10.51 -0.92 -0.49
CA TYR A 137 10.61 -1.33 -1.88
C TYR A 137 10.68 -2.84 -2.01
N TYR A 138 10.53 -3.32 -3.25
CA TYR A 138 10.74 -4.71 -3.58
C TYR A 138 11.52 -4.86 -4.88
N ASN A 139 12.56 -5.69 -4.84
CA ASN A 139 13.32 -6.09 -6.02
C ASN A 139 13.53 -7.62 -5.98
N PRO A 140 12.91 -8.40 -6.89
CA PRO A 140 12.97 -9.86 -6.86
C PRO A 140 14.40 -10.42 -7.02
N TYR A 141 15.29 -9.67 -7.67
CA TYR A 141 16.68 -10.06 -7.90
C TYR A 141 17.57 -9.88 -6.67
N LYS A 142 17.17 -9.01 -5.73
CA LYS A 142 17.94 -8.71 -4.51
C LYS A 142 17.32 -9.33 -3.26
N HIS A 143 15.99 -9.34 -3.18
CA HIS A 143 15.26 -9.65 -1.95
C HIS A 143 14.23 -10.74 -2.15
N LYS A 144 14.00 -11.53 -1.08
CA LYS A 144 12.95 -12.55 -1.02
C LYS A 144 11.57 -11.95 -0.70
N THR A 145 11.54 -10.80 -0.05
CA THR A 145 10.34 -10.07 0.36
C THR A 145 10.54 -8.56 0.18
N PHE A 146 9.50 -7.77 0.42
CA PHE A 146 9.60 -6.32 0.56
C PHE A 146 10.54 -5.97 1.71
N VAL A 147 11.28 -4.88 1.56
CA VAL A 147 12.23 -4.41 2.56
C VAL A 147 12.10 -2.91 2.77
N ASP A 148 12.47 -2.46 3.96
CA ASP A 148 12.70 -1.04 4.24
C ASP A 148 13.85 -0.49 3.38
N ASP A 149 13.73 0.76 2.94
CA ASP A 149 14.69 1.42 2.06
C ASP A 149 16.05 1.71 2.73
N ILE A 150 16.04 2.10 4.01
CA ILE A 150 17.24 2.50 4.75
C ILE A 150 17.97 1.27 5.29
N ASN A 151 17.27 0.45 6.08
CA ASN A 151 17.93 -0.61 6.84
C ASN A 151 17.79 -2.00 6.21
N ASN A 152 17.09 -2.13 5.07
CA ASN A 152 16.82 -3.39 4.38
C ASN A 152 16.17 -4.48 5.26
N THR A 153 15.49 -4.09 6.33
CA THR A 153 14.78 -5.05 7.18
C THR A 153 13.54 -5.58 6.46
N PRO A 154 13.20 -6.88 6.62
CA PRO A 154 12.01 -7.44 6.00
C PRO A 154 10.72 -6.72 6.42
N LEU A 155 9.96 -6.26 5.44
CA LEU A 155 8.66 -5.65 5.61
C LEU A 155 7.58 -6.71 5.34
N LEU A 156 6.87 -7.12 6.40
CA LEU A 156 5.87 -8.20 6.35
C LEU A 156 4.45 -7.70 6.55
N GLU A 157 4.28 -6.72 7.43
CA GLU A 157 3.00 -6.10 7.77
C GLU A 157 3.18 -4.65 8.20
N SER A 158 2.11 -3.87 8.09
CA SER A 158 2.05 -2.48 8.55
C SER A 158 0.60 -2.13 8.86
N ASP A 159 0.36 -1.26 9.83
CA ASP A 159 -1.00 -0.84 10.20
C ASP A 159 -1.59 0.11 9.13
N ARG A 160 -0.74 0.89 8.45
CA ARG A 160 -1.14 1.82 7.39
C ARG A 160 -0.08 1.86 6.30
N VAL A 161 -0.51 1.66 5.05
CA VAL A 161 0.35 1.66 3.86
C VAL A 161 -0.29 2.52 2.78
N ILE A 162 0.52 3.37 2.16
CA ILE A 162 0.12 4.15 0.99
C ILE A 162 1.02 3.78 -0.17
N ILE A 163 0.40 3.43 -1.28
CA ILE A 163 1.06 2.98 -2.50
C ILE A 163 0.79 4.03 -3.55
N ARG A 164 1.85 4.44 -4.24
CA ARG A 164 1.81 5.44 -5.29
C ARG A 164 2.51 4.91 -6.53
N ASP A 165 2.00 5.30 -7.67
CA ASP A 165 2.70 5.10 -8.91
C ASP A 165 3.65 6.27 -9.21
N LYS A 166 4.28 6.25 -10.39
CA LYS A 166 5.27 7.26 -10.78
C LYS A 166 4.68 8.61 -11.20
N THR A 167 3.36 8.72 -11.32
CA THR A 167 2.68 9.98 -11.66
C THR A 167 2.53 10.88 -10.43
N ALA A 168 2.75 10.31 -9.24
CA ALA A 168 2.69 11.02 -7.98
C ALA A 168 3.71 12.16 -7.88
N ILE A 169 3.22 13.33 -7.44
CA ILE A 169 4.09 14.43 -7.00
C ILE A 169 4.66 14.07 -5.63
N GLY A 170 5.97 14.23 -5.46
CA GLY A 170 6.66 13.97 -4.19
C GLY A 170 7.93 13.16 -4.35
N PRO A 171 8.44 12.57 -3.26
CA PRO A 171 9.68 11.84 -3.31
C PRO A 171 9.49 10.57 -4.16
N LEU A 172 10.56 10.10 -4.79
CA LEU A 172 10.56 8.96 -5.73
C LEU A 172 10.39 7.61 -5.02
N PHE A 173 9.48 7.54 -4.04
CA PHE A 173 9.09 6.33 -3.33
C PHE A 173 7.67 5.96 -3.70
N ASN A 174 7.46 4.66 -3.92
CA ASN A 174 6.18 4.12 -4.35
C ASN A 174 5.41 3.44 -3.20
N ILE A 175 6.06 3.21 -2.06
CA ILE A 175 5.49 2.52 -0.91
C ILE A 175 5.89 3.28 0.35
N PHE A 176 4.90 3.87 1.01
CA PHE A 176 5.01 4.52 2.30
C PHE A 176 4.30 3.63 3.32
N TYR A 177 4.91 3.38 4.47
CA TYR A 177 4.33 2.51 5.48
C TYR A 177 4.62 3.01 6.90
N VAL A 178 3.69 2.77 7.81
CA VAL A 178 3.91 3.01 9.24
C VAL A 178 4.46 1.72 9.88
N PRO A 179 5.68 1.73 10.45
CA PRO A 179 6.25 0.54 11.05
C PRO A 179 5.44 0.10 12.26
N LYS A 180 5.10 -1.19 12.35
CA LYS A 180 4.50 -1.72 13.58
C LYS A 180 5.52 -1.65 14.72
N PRO A 181 5.10 -1.28 15.95
CA PRO A 181 5.98 -1.39 17.10
C PRO A 181 6.40 -2.86 17.27
N LYS A 182 7.69 -3.08 17.58
CA LYS A 182 8.17 -4.44 17.90
C LYS A 182 7.36 -4.98 19.08
N LYS A 183 6.69 -6.11 18.90
CA LYS A 183 6.02 -6.81 20.02
C LYS A 183 7.05 -7.04 21.12
N LYS A 184 6.79 -6.53 22.32
CA LYS A 184 7.65 -6.81 23.49
C LYS A 184 7.71 -8.31 23.66
N ARG A 185 8.93 -8.88 23.72
CA ARG A 185 9.11 -10.30 24.07
C ARG A 185 8.55 -10.49 25.47
N VAL A 186 7.44 -11.19 25.54
CA VAL A 186 6.91 -11.67 26.81
C VAL A 186 7.71 -12.91 27.17
N ALA A 187 8.28 -12.96 28.38
CA ALA A 187 8.93 -14.17 28.86
C ALA A 187 7.91 -15.33 28.81
N TRP A 188 8.32 -16.51 28.34
CA TRP A 188 7.42 -17.66 28.14
C TRP A 188 6.71 -18.09 29.44
N ASN A 189 7.25 -17.71 30.59
CA ASN A 189 6.72 -17.96 31.92
C ASN A 189 5.91 -16.78 32.50
N LYS A 190 5.68 -15.70 31.76
CA LYS A 190 4.92 -14.55 32.25
C LYS A 190 3.46 -14.96 32.49
N GLY A 191 3.09 -15.05 33.76
CA GLY A 191 1.76 -15.51 34.21
C GLY A 191 1.71 -16.96 34.70
N LEU A 192 2.80 -17.73 34.55
CA LEU A 192 2.94 -19.03 35.19
C LEU A 192 3.38 -18.85 36.65
N ARG A 193 2.74 -19.56 37.58
CA ARG A 193 3.12 -19.57 39.01
C ARG A 193 4.33 -20.46 39.31
N TYR A 194 4.78 -21.23 38.33
CA TYR A 194 5.87 -22.19 38.45
C TYR A 194 7.07 -21.77 37.58
N THR A 195 8.25 -21.91 38.17
CA THR A 195 9.55 -21.69 37.56
C THR A 195 9.98 -22.92 36.75
N PHE A 196 10.91 -22.74 35.80
CA PHE A 196 11.43 -23.84 34.96
C PHE A 196 11.99 -25.04 35.75
N LYS A 197 12.41 -24.82 37.00
CA LYS A 197 12.86 -25.89 37.92
C LYS A 197 11.71 -26.81 38.35
N GLU A 198 10.49 -26.30 38.49
CA GLU A 198 9.32 -27.06 38.94
C GLU A 198 8.67 -27.86 37.82
N LEU A 199 8.90 -27.50 36.55
CA LEU A 199 8.44 -28.26 35.37
C LEU A 199 9.35 -29.44 34.99
N ARG A 200 10.51 -29.58 35.64
CA ARG A 200 11.51 -30.62 35.38
C ARG A 200 11.57 -31.71 36.46
N ALA A 201 10.78 -31.57 37.53
CA ALA A 201 10.60 -32.58 38.57
C ALA A 201 9.38 -33.45 38.24
#